data_AF-A0A4P9XQJ3-F1
#
_entry.id   AF-A0A4P9XQJ3-F1
#
_cell.length_a   1.000
_cell.length_b   1.000
_cell.length_c   1.000
_cell.angle_alpha   90.00
_cell.angle_beta   90.00
_cell.angle_gamma   90.00
#
_symmetry.space_group_name_H-M   'P 1'
#
loop_
_entity.id
_entity.type
_entity.pdbx_description
1 polymer ?
#
loop_
_entity_poly.entity_id
_entity_poly.type
_entity_poly.pdbx_seq_one_letter_code
_entity_poly.pdbx_strand_id
1 'polypeptide(L)'
;MKIVDFFMAAQDQEDMRNRFRDILMQFLIMAFIIYLFVYNFIASVSMVRRKPSMLASWCCLVQTFAGVVYGIVIVAFVMPDGVSCRYLIWYAGIGLNLSTVCVGITLLQRAYLVHGRSKYLLMAGILLMLPQPITVYYAFISPVIMMPAAGCISYYPPYLPWIRLAVDAPINILFSVAFITVVYRQYRLFGSAAWAHLVRNGIQTMCAIVLSNIICVFGASFARDKSNSAGFVPINTAAANTTP
;
A
#
# COMPACT_ATOMS: atom_id res chain seq x y z
N MET A 1 18.70 -14.48 -3.84
CA MET A 1 19.68 -13.48 -4.29
C MET A 1 19.86 -12.45 -3.18
N LYS A 2 21.10 -12.23 -2.76
CA LYS A 2 21.46 -11.26 -1.71
C LYS A 2 21.89 -9.93 -2.36
N ILE A 3 21.89 -8.86 -1.57
CA ILE A 3 22.31 -7.53 -2.05
C ILE A 3 23.80 -7.48 -2.45
N VAL A 4 24.63 -8.35 -1.86
CA VAL A 4 26.05 -8.47 -2.21
C VAL A 4 26.23 -8.99 -3.64
N ASP A 5 25.46 -10.02 -4.03
CA ASP A 5 25.46 -10.56 -5.40
C ASP A 5 25.11 -9.47 -6.42
N PHE A 6 24.23 -8.55 -6.03
CA PHE A 6 23.81 -7.44 -6.87
C PHE A 6 24.93 -6.42 -7.14
N PHE A 7 25.75 -6.11 -6.14
CA PHE A 7 26.92 -5.25 -6.31
C PHE A 7 28.03 -5.91 -7.11
N MET A 8 28.25 -7.21 -6.91
CA MET A 8 29.25 -7.97 -7.66
C MET A 8 28.89 -8.14 -9.14
N ALA A 9 27.62 -7.99 -9.51
CA ALA A 9 27.14 -8.08 -10.89
C ALA A 9 27.32 -6.78 -11.71
N ALA A 10 27.87 -5.70 -11.15
CA ALA A 10 28.12 -4.47 -11.90
C ALA A 10 29.38 -4.61 -12.78
N GLN A 11 29.25 -4.36 -14.09
CA GLN A 11 30.38 -4.40 -15.02
C GLN A 11 31.19 -3.09 -15.00
N ASP A 12 30.52 -1.95 -14.87
CA ASP A 12 31.13 -0.62 -14.95
C ASP A 12 31.04 0.17 -13.64
N GLN A 13 32.04 1.03 -13.42
CA GLN A 13 32.12 1.89 -12.23
C GLN A 13 31.02 2.97 -12.20
N GLU A 14 30.59 3.45 -13.37
CA GLU A 14 29.49 4.43 -13.49
C GLU A 14 28.14 3.82 -13.08
N ASP A 15 27.88 2.58 -13.52
CA ASP A 15 26.72 1.79 -13.14
C ASP A 15 26.65 1.58 -11.62
N MET A 16 27.79 1.27 -11.00
CA MET A 16 27.88 1.12 -9.55
C MET A 16 27.53 2.43 -8.82
N ARG A 17 28.02 3.58 -9.32
CA ARG A 17 27.73 4.90 -8.72
C ARG A 17 26.26 5.28 -8.83
N ASN A 18 25.63 5.03 -9.98
CA ASN A 18 24.21 5.29 -10.18
C ASN A 18 23.34 4.42 -9.27
N ARG A 19 23.60 3.11 -9.22
CA ARG A 19 22.90 2.17 -8.32
C ARG A 19 23.04 2.56 -6.86
N PHE A 20 24.24 2.98 -6.44
CA PHE A 20 24.48 3.42 -5.07
C PHE A 20 23.69 4.68 -4.72
N ARG A 21 23.62 5.67 -5.62
CA ARG A 21 22.84 6.89 -5.41
C ARG A 21 21.35 6.59 -5.23
N ASP A 22 20.81 5.70 -6.05
CA ASP A 22 19.39 5.33 -5.99
C ASP A 22 19.07 4.58 -4.69
N ILE A 23 19.94 3.65 -4.27
CA ILE A 23 19.82 2.94 -2.99
C ILE A 23 19.90 3.92 -1.81
N LEU A 24 20.81 4.89 -1.84
CA LEU A 24 20.97 5.88 -0.77
C LEU A 24 19.72 6.77 -0.64
N MET A 25 19.19 7.25 -1.76
CA MET A 25 17.95 8.04 -1.78
C MET A 25 16.77 7.23 -1.25
N GLN A 26 16.63 5.98 -1.70
CA GLN A 26 15.59 5.08 -1.21
C GLN A 26 15.73 4.82 0.30
N PHE A 27 16.97 4.63 0.78
CA PHE A 27 17.24 4.40 2.20
C PHE A 27 16.86 5.61 3.06
N LEU A 28 17.20 6.83 2.62
CA LEU A 28 16.81 8.06 3.33
C LEU A 28 15.29 8.23 3.41
N ILE A 29 14.59 7.97 2.30
CA ILE A 29 13.12 8.02 2.26
C ILE A 29 12.53 6.96 3.21
N MET A 30 13.05 5.74 3.18
CA MET A 30 12.58 4.66 4.05
C MET A 30 12.86 4.95 5.52
N ALA A 31 14.02 5.49 5.88
CA ALA A 31 14.35 5.90 7.25
C ALA A 31 13.33 6.93 7.78
N PHE A 32 12.98 7.92 6.96
CA PHE A 32 11.96 8.91 7.31
C PHE A 32 10.57 8.26 7.49
N ILE A 33 10.16 7.38 6.58
CA ILE A 33 8.88 6.65 6.67
C ILE A 33 8.84 5.79 7.95
N ILE A 34 9.91 5.09 8.28
CA ILE A 34 10.00 4.25 9.49
C ILE A 34 9.87 5.13 10.73
N TYR A 35 10.55 6.27 10.77
CA TYR A 35 10.42 7.24 11.88
C TYR A 35 8.96 7.67 12.07
N LEU A 36 8.24 8.00 10.98
CA LEU A 36 6.82 8.32 11.04
C LEU A 36 5.97 7.15 11.56
N PHE A 37 6.24 5.92 11.12
CA PHE A 37 5.52 4.75 11.61
C PHE A 37 5.77 4.48 13.10
N VAL A 38 7.00 4.65 13.58
CA VAL A 38 7.34 4.52 15.00
C VAL A 38 6.62 5.59 15.84
N TYR A 39 6.65 6.84 15.39
CA TYR A 39 5.93 7.93 16.06
C TYR A 39 4.42 7.65 16.14
N ASN A 40 3.81 7.27 15.02
CA ASN A 40 2.40 6.91 14.96
C ASN A 40 2.07 5.66 15.78
N PHE A 41 2.98 4.69 15.86
CA PHE A 41 2.82 3.51 16.71
C PHE A 41 2.74 3.91 18.18
N ILE A 42 3.66 4.75 18.67
CA ILE A 42 3.64 5.26 20.06
C ILE A 42 2.34 6.03 20.34
N ALA A 43 1.92 6.90 19.42
CA ALA A 43 0.67 7.63 19.52
C ALA A 43 -0.56 6.70 19.56
N SER A 44 -0.59 5.68 18.69
CA SER A 44 -1.67 4.70 18.63
C SER A 44 -1.78 3.84 19.89
N VAL A 45 -0.64 3.44 20.49
CA VAL A 45 -0.61 2.75 21.79
C VAL A 45 -1.25 3.62 22.86
N SER A 46 -0.96 4.92 22.87
CA SER A 46 -1.56 5.87 23.82
C SER A 46 -3.07 6.03 23.58
N MET A 47 -3.53 6.03 22.32
CA MET A 47 -4.97 6.06 21.99
C MET A 47 -5.71 4.81 22.48
N VAL A 48 -5.12 3.62 22.26
CA VAL A 48 -5.69 2.34 22.71
C VAL A 48 -5.74 2.27 24.24
N ARG A 49 -4.67 2.69 24.93
CA ARG A 49 -4.62 2.71 26.40
C ARG A 49 -5.68 3.62 27.02
N ARG A 50 -5.94 4.79 26.42
CA ARG A 50 -6.95 5.73 26.93
C ARG A 50 -8.39 5.28 26.67
N LYS A 51 -8.65 4.63 25.52
CA LYS A 51 -10.01 4.23 25.11
C LYS A 51 -9.98 2.90 24.33
N PRO A 52 -9.90 1.75 25.01
CA PRO A 52 -9.74 0.44 24.36
C PRO A 52 -10.97 -0.05 23.60
N SER A 53 -12.16 0.54 23.82
CA SER A 53 -13.39 0.14 23.14
C SER A 53 -13.52 0.67 21.70
N MET A 54 -12.63 1.56 21.26
CA MET A 54 -12.68 2.11 19.91
C MET A 54 -11.89 1.24 18.92
N LEU A 55 -12.60 0.49 18.07
CA LEU A 55 -12.00 -0.34 16.99
C LEU A 55 -11.01 0.43 16.12
N ALA A 56 -11.29 1.71 15.82
CA ALA A 56 -10.38 2.53 15.03
C ALA A 56 -8.99 2.70 15.65
N SER A 57 -8.89 2.77 16.99
CA SER A 57 -7.60 2.83 17.67
C SER A 57 -6.82 1.53 17.49
N TRP A 58 -7.50 0.38 17.52
CA TRP A 58 -6.88 -0.93 17.28
C TRP A 58 -6.42 -1.10 15.83
N CYS A 59 -7.25 -0.70 14.85
CA CYS A 59 -6.86 -0.72 13.45
C CYS A 59 -5.61 0.15 13.19
N CYS A 60 -5.55 1.35 13.78
CA CYS A 60 -4.39 2.22 13.69
C CYS A 60 -3.13 1.59 14.34
N LEU A 61 -3.30 0.94 15.50
CA LEU A 61 -2.21 0.22 16.16
C LEU A 61 -1.67 -0.93 15.31
N VAL A 62 -2.55 -1.75 14.76
CA VAL A 62 -2.18 -2.89 13.89
C VAL A 62 -1.50 -2.41 12.61
N GLN A 63 -2.03 -1.35 11.98
CA GLN A 63 -1.46 -0.75 10.78
C GLN A 63 -0.06 -0.17 11.03
N THR A 64 0.12 0.58 12.12
CA THR A 64 1.41 1.18 12.45
C THR A 64 2.43 0.13 12.89
N PHE A 65 2.01 -0.90 13.62
CA PHE A 65 2.84 -2.04 13.96
C PHE A 65 3.36 -2.75 12.70
N ALA A 66 2.48 -3.06 11.75
CA ALA A 66 2.88 -3.69 10.49
C ALA A 66 3.86 -2.82 9.69
N GLY A 67 3.67 -1.49 9.69
CA GLY A 67 4.62 -0.55 9.08
C GLY A 67 5.99 -0.55 9.75
N VAL A 68 6.06 -0.61 11.08
CA VAL A 68 7.33 -0.73 11.83
C VAL A 68 8.02 -2.06 11.52
N VAL A 69 7.29 -3.18 11.53
CA VAL A 69 7.83 -4.50 11.19
C VAL A 69 8.38 -4.50 9.76
N TYR A 70 7.63 -3.96 8.79
CA TYR A 70 8.09 -3.82 7.42
C TYR A 70 9.36 -2.97 7.31
N GLY A 71 9.43 -1.87 8.08
CA GLY A 71 10.62 -1.04 8.21
C GLY A 71 11.85 -1.81 8.67
N ILE A 72 11.71 -2.61 9.73
CA ILE A 72 12.78 -3.47 10.26
C ILE A 72 13.23 -4.48 9.18
N VAL A 73 12.28 -5.09 8.46
CA VAL A 73 12.56 -6.02 7.36
C VAL A 73 13.34 -5.35 6.23
N ILE A 74 13.01 -4.10 5.87
CA ILE A 74 13.78 -3.32 4.88
C ILE A 74 15.21 -3.07 5.37
N VAL A 75 15.38 -2.63 6.62
CA VAL A 75 16.73 -2.39 7.17
C VAL A 75 17.53 -3.70 7.19
N ALA A 76 16.90 -4.80 7.58
CA ALA A 76 17.51 -6.12 7.53
C ALA A 76 17.85 -6.57 6.10
N PHE A 77 17.07 -6.18 5.08
CA PHE A 77 17.34 -6.49 3.68
C PHE A 77 18.63 -5.85 3.15
N VAL A 78 18.99 -4.67 3.67
CA VAL A 78 20.22 -3.95 3.27
C VAL A 78 21.47 -4.60 3.88
N MET A 79 21.34 -5.39 4.94
CA MET A 79 22.46 -6.11 5.55
C MET A 79 22.96 -7.25 4.64
N PRO A 80 24.27 -7.54 4.62
CA PRO A 80 24.87 -8.54 3.74
C PRO A 80 24.32 -9.97 3.95
N ASP A 81 23.92 -10.31 5.18
CA ASP A 81 23.22 -11.56 5.53
C ASP A 81 21.74 -11.37 5.81
N GLY A 82 21.15 -10.39 5.10
CA GLY A 82 19.79 -9.95 5.27
C GLY A 82 18.70 -10.93 4.84
N VAL A 83 17.46 -10.46 4.96
CA VAL A 83 16.26 -11.19 4.55
C VAL A 83 16.23 -11.44 3.04
N SER A 84 15.63 -12.56 2.62
CA SER A 84 15.44 -12.82 1.20
C SER A 84 14.45 -11.85 0.56
N CYS A 85 14.65 -11.55 -0.72
CA CYS A 85 13.77 -10.73 -1.54
C CYS A 85 12.30 -11.20 -1.50
N ARG A 86 12.08 -12.52 -1.39
CA ARG A 86 10.75 -13.11 -1.29
C ARG A 86 10.03 -12.69 -0.02
N TYR A 87 10.71 -12.71 1.13
CA TYR A 87 10.13 -12.25 2.40
C TYR A 87 9.78 -10.77 2.34
N LEU A 88 10.65 -9.95 1.75
CA LEU A 88 10.38 -8.51 1.59
C LEU A 88 9.06 -8.26 0.85
N ILE A 89 8.84 -8.93 -0.28
CA ILE A 89 7.58 -8.84 -1.05
C ILE A 89 6.39 -9.37 -0.26
N TRP A 90 6.55 -10.45 0.50
CA TRP A 90 5.48 -10.99 1.35
C TRP A 90 5.06 -10.00 2.44
N TYR A 91 6.02 -9.44 3.19
CA TYR A 91 5.74 -8.43 4.21
C TYR A 91 5.11 -7.17 3.60
N ALA A 92 5.58 -6.72 2.43
CA ALA A 92 4.95 -5.62 1.71
C ALA A 92 3.50 -5.94 1.33
N GLY A 93 3.25 -7.13 0.77
CA GLY A 93 1.92 -7.57 0.37
C GLY A 93 0.93 -7.66 1.53
N ILE A 94 1.37 -8.24 2.66
CA ILE A 94 0.57 -8.31 3.89
C ILE A 94 0.32 -6.91 4.46
N GLY A 95 1.38 -6.09 4.59
CA GLY A 95 1.27 -4.75 5.18
C GLY A 95 0.32 -3.83 4.40
N LEU A 96 0.41 -3.85 3.06
CA LEU A 96 -0.48 -3.09 2.20
C LEU A 96 -1.94 -3.52 2.34
N ASN A 97 -2.21 -4.83 2.33
CA ASN A 97 -3.57 -5.35 2.48
C ASN A 97 -4.14 -5.12 3.87
N LEU A 98 -3.33 -5.29 4.90
CA LEU A 98 -3.74 -5.03 6.28
C LEU A 98 -4.10 -3.55 6.46
N SER A 99 -3.31 -2.65 5.87
CA SER A 99 -3.60 -1.22 5.85
C SER A 99 -4.93 -0.91 5.15
N THR A 100 -5.21 -1.49 3.99
CA THR A 100 -6.47 -1.25 3.26
C THR A 100 -7.69 -1.80 4.01
N VAL A 101 -7.59 -2.99 4.60
CA VAL A 101 -8.62 -3.57 5.47
C VAL A 101 -8.87 -2.65 6.67
N CYS A 102 -7.81 -2.23 7.38
CA CYS A 102 -7.92 -1.37 8.55
C CYS A 102 -8.59 -0.03 8.22
N VAL A 103 -8.15 0.64 7.16
CA VAL A 103 -8.77 1.90 6.70
C VAL A 103 -10.24 1.67 6.37
N GLY A 104 -10.56 0.63 5.61
CA GLY A 104 -11.94 0.36 5.27
C GLY A 104 -12.82 0.04 6.50
N ILE A 105 -12.32 -0.69 7.50
CA ILE A 105 -13.05 -0.94 8.76
C ILE A 105 -13.35 0.38 9.48
N THR A 106 -12.38 1.29 9.57
CA THR A 106 -12.58 2.58 10.23
C THR A 106 -13.63 3.43 9.52
N LEU A 107 -13.61 3.45 8.18
CA LEU A 107 -14.60 4.15 7.37
C LEU A 107 -15.99 3.53 7.51
N LEU A 108 -16.06 2.20 7.46
CA LEU A 108 -17.30 1.45 7.62
C LEU A 108 -17.93 1.68 8.99
N GLN A 109 -17.12 1.71 10.05
CA GLN A 109 -17.58 2.00 11.41
C GLN A 109 -18.21 3.41 11.49
N ARG A 110 -17.56 4.42 10.89
CA ARG A 110 -18.08 5.80 10.87
C ARG A 110 -19.37 5.89 10.04
N ALA A 111 -19.39 5.28 8.86
CA ALA A 111 -20.55 5.25 7.99
C ALA A 111 -21.75 4.56 8.65
N TYR A 112 -21.51 3.43 9.32
CA TYR A 112 -22.51 2.67 10.07
C TYR A 112 -23.14 3.48 11.21
N LEU A 113 -22.31 4.21 11.98
CA LEU A 113 -22.81 5.07 13.05
C LEU A 113 -23.68 6.22 12.51
N VAL A 114 -23.30 6.84 11.39
CA VAL A 114 -24.07 7.95 10.82
C VAL A 114 -25.36 7.49 10.14
N HIS A 115 -25.37 6.30 9.54
CA HIS A 115 -26.56 5.74 8.89
C HIS A 115 -27.51 5.03 9.86
N GLY A 116 -27.53 5.43 11.13
CA GLY A 116 -28.46 4.90 12.12
C GLY A 116 -28.33 3.38 12.33
N ARG A 117 -27.10 2.84 12.26
CA ARG A 117 -26.80 1.41 12.43
C ARG A 117 -27.47 0.50 11.41
N SER A 118 -27.58 0.95 10.15
CA SER A 118 -28.11 0.12 9.06
C SER A 118 -27.25 -1.13 8.82
N LYS A 119 -27.85 -2.32 9.00
CA LYS A 119 -27.19 -3.62 8.78
C LYS A 119 -26.79 -3.84 7.32
N TYR A 120 -27.54 -3.27 6.37
CA TYR A 120 -27.27 -3.42 4.94
C TYR A 120 -25.93 -2.80 4.53
N LEU A 121 -25.59 -1.63 5.09
CA LEU A 121 -24.32 -0.96 4.80
C LEU A 121 -23.14 -1.78 5.34
N LEU A 122 -23.29 -2.36 6.53
CA LEU A 122 -22.29 -3.25 7.12
C LEU A 122 -22.08 -4.51 6.27
N MET A 123 -23.18 -5.17 5.86
CA MET A 123 -23.12 -6.37 5.00
C MET A 123 -22.48 -6.07 3.65
N ALA A 124 -22.85 -4.95 3.01
CA ALA A 124 -22.23 -4.52 1.76
C ALA A 124 -20.72 -4.27 1.95
N GLY A 125 -20.32 -3.55 2.99
CA GLY A 125 -18.91 -3.30 3.29
C GLY A 125 -18.09 -4.57 3.50
N ILE A 126 -18.62 -5.53 4.26
CA ILE A 126 -17.97 -6.83 4.49
C ILE A 126 -17.86 -7.61 3.18
N LEU A 127 -18.92 -7.66 2.39
CA LEU A 127 -18.94 -8.35 1.10
C LEU A 127 -17.91 -7.77 0.13
N LEU A 128 -17.76 -6.43 0.09
CA LEU A 128 -16.77 -5.76 -0.74
C LEU A 128 -15.32 -5.96 -0.23
N MET A 129 -15.11 -6.19 1.07
CA MET A 129 -13.76 -6.44 1.62
C MET A 129 -13.29 -7.88 1.44
N LEU A 130 -14.23 -8.82 1.28
CA LEU A 130 -13.94 -10.26 1.16
C LEU A 130 -12.97 -10.64 0.02
N PRO A 131 -12.93 -9.95 -1.13
CA PRO A 131 -11.95 -10.22 -2.18
C PRO A 131 -10.51 -9.73 -1.88
N GLN A 132 -10.28 -8.87 -0.89
CA GLN A 132 -8.95 -8.28 -0.65
C GLN A 132 -7.84 -9.32 -0.39
N PRO A 133 -8.06 -10.38 0.41
CA PRO A 133 -7.06 -11.43 0.65
C PRO A 133 -6.63 -12.18 -0.62
N ILE A 134 -7.43 -12.17 -1.69
CA ILE A 134 -7.08 -12.79 -2.96
C ILE A 134 -5.80 -12.14 -3.53
N THR A 135 -5.64 -10.82 -3.37
CA THR A 135 -4.42 -10.13 -3.85
C THR A 135 -3.18 -10.55 -3.08
N VAL A 136 -3.31 -10.80 -1.78
CA VAL A 136 -2.24 -11.35 -0.94
C VAL A 136 -1.87 -12.74 -1.45
N TYR A 137 -2.87 -13.60 -1.66
CA TYR A 137 -2.64 -14.95 -2.17
C TYR A 137 -1.81 -14.95 -3.47
N TYR A 138 -2.16 -14.10 -4.44
CA TYR A 138 -1.37 -13.95 -5.66
C TYR A 138 0.05 -13.45 -5.41
N ALA A 139 0.25 -12.54 -4.44
CA ALA A 139 1.58 -12.07 -4.03
C ALA A 139 2.45 -13.16 -3.38
N PHE A 140 1.84 -14.16 -2.76
CA PHE A 140 2.56 -15.27 -2.13
C PHE A 140 3.04 -16.32 -3.13
N ILE A 141 2.22 -16.61 -4.15
CA ILE A 141 2.51 -17.63 -5.17
C ILE A 141 3.38 -17.11 -6.30
N SER A 142 3.41 -15.79 -6.53
CA SER A 142 4.17 -15.18 -7.63
C SER A 142 5.69 -15.35 -7.44
N PRO A 143 6.44 -15.70 -8.50
CA PRO A 143 7.88 -15.77 -8.42
C PRO A 143 8.47 -14.35 -8.29
N VAL A 144 9.46 -14.23 -7.42
CA VAL A 144 10.15 -12.96 -7.12
C VAL A 144 11.55 -13.03 -7.72
N ILE A 145 11.90 -12.01 -8.50
CA ILE A 145 13.23 -11.85 -9.10
C ILE A 145 13.83 -10.52 -8.69
N MET A 146 15.17 -10.45 -8.66
CA MET A 146 15.89 -9.23 -8.34
C MET A 146 16.33 -8.57 -9.64
N MET A 147 15.90 -7.33 -9.87
CA MET A 147 16.25 -6.53 -11.03
C MET A 147 17.21 -5.39 -10.65
N PRO A 148 18.18 -5.05 -11.53
CA PRO A 148 19.16 -4.02 -11.22
C PRO A 148 18.63 -2.62 -10.98
N ALA A 149 17.59 -2.23 -11.72
CA ALA A 149 17.04 -0.87 -11.65
C ALA A 149 15.99 -0.70 -10.54
N ALA A 150 15.33 -1.78 -10.12
CA ALA A 150 14.14 -1.71 -9.25
C ALA A 150 14.28 -2.52 -7.95
N GLY A 151 15.38 -3.26 -7.78
CA GLY A 151 15.57 -4.15 -6.64
C GLY A 151 14.65 -5.36 -6.74
N CYS A 152 13.86 -5.61 -5.69
CA CYS A 152 12.96 -6.75 -5.63
C CYS A 152 11.68 -6.49 -6.42
N ILE A 153 11.45 -7.27 -7.47
CA ILE A 153 10.20 -7.24 -8.22
C ILE A 153 9.54 -8.60 -8.21
N SER A 154 8.22 -8.60 -8.22
CA SER A 154 7.44 -9.83 -8.35
C SER A 154 6.80 -9.89 -9.73
N TYR A 155 6.90 -11.05 -10.37
CA TYR A 155 6.36 -11.27 -11.69
C TYR A 155 4.86 -11.57 -11.58
N TYR A 156 4.05 -10.57 -11.91
CA TYR A 156 2.61 -10.67 -11.88
C TYR A 156 2.02 -10.72 -13.29
N PRO A 157 0.92 -11.46 -13.48
CA PRO A 157 0.19 -11.41 -14.73
C PRO A 157 -0.33 -9.98 -14.99
N PRO A 158 -0.42 -9.57 -16.27
CA PRO A 158 -0.71 -8.18 -16.63
C PRO A 158 -2.10 -7.69 -16.18
N TYR A 159 -3.03 -8.62 -15.90
CA TYR A 159 -4.38 -8.35 -15.41
C TYR A 159 -4.47 -8.07 -13.91
N LEU A 160 -3.45 -8.40 -13.10
CA LEU A 160 -3.53 -8.27 -11.64
C LEU A 160 -3.75 -6.81 -11.18
N PRO A 161 -3.08 -5.78 -11.74
CA PRO A 161 -3.37 -4.39 -11.40
C PRO A 161 -4.82 -4.00 -11.68
N TRP A 162 -5.43 -4.54 -12.75
CA TRP A 162 -6.83 -4.31 -13.08
C TRP A 162 -7.76 -4.98 -12.07
N ILE A 163 -7.46 -6.20 -11.62
CA ILE A 163 -8.21 -6.86 -10.54
C ILE A 163 -8.11 -6.02 -9.26
N ARG A 164 -6.91 -5.58 -8.88
CA ARG A 164 -6.71 -4.74 -7.70
C ARG A 164 -7.52 -3.45 -7.80
N LEU A 165 -7.49 -2.77 -8.95
CA LEU A 165 -8.31 -1.59 -9.20
C LEU A 165 -9.80 -1.91 -9.10
N ALA A 166 -10.26 -3.02 -9.67
CA ALA A 166 -11.66 -3.44 -9.64
C ALA A 166 -12.14 -3.81 -8.23
N VAL A 167 -11.25 -4.24 -7.33
CA VAL A 167 -11.56 -4.50 -5.92
C VAL A 167 -11.53 -3.21 -5.09
N ASP A 168 -10.51 -2.37 -5.29
CA ASP A 168 -10.31 -1.15 -4.50
C ASP A 168 -11.27 -0.01 -4.91
N ALA A 169 -11.62 0.10 -6.19
CA ALA A 169 -12.45 1.19 -6.69
C ALA A 169 -13.89 1.16 -6.14
N PRO A 170 -14.64 0.04 -6.13
CA PRO A 170 -15.98 -0.01 -5.56
C PRO A 170 -15.99 0.33 -4.06
N ILE A 171 -14.98 -0.11 -3.32
CA ILE A 171 -14.81 0.21 -1.88
C ILE A 171 -14.65 1.72 -1.70
N ASN A 172 -13.73 2.33 -2.46
CA ASN A 172 -13.48 3.76 -2.40
C ASN A 172 -14.70 4.58 -2.86
N ILE A 173 -15.42 4.15 -3.89
CA ILE A 173 -16.65 4.80 -4.36
C ILE A 173 -17.73 4.70 -3.29
N LEU A 174 -17.98 3.52 -2.72
CA LEU A 174 -18.96 3.30 -1.67
C LEU A 174 -18.68 4.21 -0.45
N PHE A 175 -17.43 4.26 0.00
CA PHE A 175 -17.04 5.13 1.11
C PHE A 175 -17.14 6.61 0.77
N SER A 176 -16.78 7.01 -0.46
CA SER A 176 -16.94 8.39 -0.92
C SER A 176 -18.41 8.81 -0.93
N VAL A 177 -19.30 7.97 -1.46
CA VAL A 177 -20.76 8.21 -1.47
C VAL A 177 -21.32 8.27 -0.05
N ALA A 178 -20.94 7.34 0.82
CA ALA A 178 -21.36 7.33 2.21
C ALA A 178 -20.93 8.62 2.91
N PHE A 179 -19.68 9.05 2.70
CA PHE A 179 -19.14 10.26 3.29
C PHE A 179 -19.81 11.54 2.76
N ILE A 180 -20.00 11.67 1.44
CA ILE A 180 -20.73 12.80 0.84
C ILE A 180 -22.16 12.88 1.41
N THR A 181 -22.83 11.73 1.60
CA THR A 181 -24.16 11.67 2.20
C THR A 181 -24.15 12.19 3.65
N VAL A 182 -23.14 11.82 4.45
CA VAL A 182 -22.95 12.35 5.81
C VAL A 182 -22.74 13.85 5.79
N VAL A 183 -21.83 14.33 4.94
CA VAL A 183 -21.51 15.76 4.82
C VAL A 183 -22.76 16.55 4.41
N TYR A 184 -23.52 16.05 3.45
CA TYR A 184 -24.76 16.68 2.99
C TYR A 184 -25.81 16.77 4.10
N ARG A 185 -26.00 15.70 4.89
CA ARG A 185 -26.91 15.71 6.04
C ARG A 185 -26.46 16.68 7.13
N GLN A 186 -25.16 16.72 7.44
CA GLN A 186 -24.65 17.65 8.45
C GLN A 186 -24.72 19.10 8.00
N TYR A 187 -24.46 19.37 6.72
CA TYR A 187 -24.63 20.69 6.13
C TYR A 187 -26.06 21.21 6.30
N ARG A 188 -27.06 20.35 6.06
CA ARG A 188 -28.48 20.66 6.27
C ARG A 188 -28.85 20.92 7.73
N LEU A 189 -28.20 20.26 8.69
CA LEU A 189 -28.60 20.30 10.11
C LEU A 189 -27.89 21.41 10.90
N PHE A 190 -26.58 21.61 10.70
CA PHE A 190 -25.74 22.47 11.56
C PHE A 190 -25.33 23.81 10.90
N GLY A 191 -25.74 24.05 9.65
CA GLY A 191 -25.37 25.26 8.92
C GLY A 191 -23.88 25.33 8.53
N SER A 192 -23.48 26.44 7.89
CA SER A 192 -22.17 26.58 7.21
C SER A 192 -20.96 26.70 8.15
N ALA A 193 -21.13 27.14 9.40
CA ALA A 193 -20.02 27.46 10.29
C ALA A 193 -19.31 26.22 10.87
N ALA A 194 -20.06 25.27 11.44
CA ALA A 194 -19.49 24.00 11.91
C ALA A 194 -19.02 23.11 10.74
N TRP A 195 -19.68 23.25 9.58
CA TRP A 195 -19.34 22.57 8.34
C TRP A 195 -17.93 22.92 7.84
N ALA A 196 -17.54 24.19 7.86
CA ALA A 196 -16.24 24.64 7.37
C ALA A 196 -15.06 23.93 8.08
N HIS A 197 -15.18 23.70 9.39
CA HIS A 197 -14.12 23.07 10.17
C HIS A 197 -14.04 21.55 9.97
N LEU A 198 -15.18 20.88 9.78
CA LEU A 198 -15.24 19.44 9.58
C LEU A 198 -14.82 19.05 8.16
N VAL A 199 -15.27 19.82 7.16
CA VAL A 199 -14.91 19.64 5.76
C VAL A 199 -13.42 19.79 5.55
N ARG A 200 -12.79 20.81 6.15
CA ARG A 200 -11.37 21.09 5.95
C ARG A 200 -10.47 19.92 6.33
N ASN A 201 -10.80 19.18 7.40
CA ASN A 201 -9.97 18.05 7.85
C ASN A 201 -10.37 16.71 7.21
N GLY A 202 -11.67 16.46 7.03
CA GLY A 202 -12.17 15.17 6.51
C GLY A 202 -12.15 15.07 4.99
N ILE A 203 -12.63 16.09 4.26
CA ILE A 203 -12.65 16.07 2.79
C ILE A 203 -11.23 16.11 2.24
N GLN A 204 -10.35 16.94 2.80
CA GLN A 204 -8.99 17.08 2.31
C GLN A 204 -8.21 15.76 2.39
N THR A 205 -8.35 15.02 3.50
CA THR A 205 -7.68 13.73 3.67
C THR A 205 -8.24 12.64 2.76
N MET A 206 -9.57 12.55 2.62
CA MET A 206 -10.19 11.58 1.69
C MET A 206 -9.88 11.90 0.23
N CYS A 207 -9.98 13.15 -0.20
CA CYS A 207 -9.63 13.57 -1.56
C CYS A 207 -8.14 13.32 -1.84
N ALA A 208 -7.24 13.61 -0.88
CA ALA A 208 -5.82 13.31 -1.04
C ALA A 208 -5.57 11.81 -1.24
N ILE A 209 -6.26 10.93 -0.50
CA ILE A 209 -6.15 9.47 -0.67
C ILE A 209 -6.62 9.04 -2.06
N VAL A 210 -7.81 9.50 -2.49
CA VAL A 210 -8.37 9.14 -3.80
C VAL A 210 -7.49 9.66 -4.94
N LEU A 211 -7.04 10.92 -4.87
CA LEU A 211 -6.14 11.50 -5.86
C LEU A 211 -4.79 10.79 -5.88
N SER A 212 -4.23 10.44 -4.72
CA SER A 212 -3.00 9.66 -4.64
C SER A 212 -3.16 8.30 -5.31
N ASN A 213 -4.27 7.59 -5.08
CA ASN A 213 -4.53 6.31 -5.72
C ASN A 213 -4.66 6.44 -7.25
N ILE A 214 -5.36 7.48 -7.72
CA ILE A 214 -5.50 7.79 -9.14
C ILE A 214 -4.12 8.06 -9.76
N ILE A 215 -3.32 8.96 -9.18
CA ILE A 215 -1.98 9.31 -9.67
C ILE A 215 -1.08 8.08 -9.70
N CYS A 216 -1.11 7.24 -8.66
CA CYS A 216 -0.33 6.01 -8.62
C CYS A 216 -0.70 5.05 -9.75
N VAL A 217 -1.99 4.86 -10.03
CA VAL A 217 -2.47 3.97 -11.11
C VAL A 217 -2.08 4.52 -12.48
N PHE A 218 -2.29 5.82 -12.71
CA PHE A 218 -1.89 6.46 -13.97
C PHE A 218 -0.36 6.44 -14.16
N GLY A 219 0.41 6.70 -13.10
CA GLY A 219 1.87 6.60 -13.14
C GLY A 219 2.34 5.19 -13.52
N ALA A 220 1.72 4.16 -12.93
CA ALA A 220 2.03 2.77 -13.24
C ALA A 220 1.64 2.38 -14.68
N SER A 221 0.55 2.90 -15.24
CA SER A 221 0.18 2.64 -16.63
C SER A 221 1.16 3.29 -17.61
N PHE A 222 1.55 4.55 -17.39
CA PHE A 222 2.52 5.22 -18.27
C PHE A 222 3.94 4.64 -18.17
N ALA A 223 4.34 4.14 -16.99
CA ALA A 223 5.62 3.46 -16.82
C ALA A 223 5.68 2.17 -17.67
N ARG A 224 4.56 1.45 -17.84
CA ARG A 224 4.49 0.29 -18.74
C ARG A 224 4.71 0.67 -20.20
N ASP A 225 4.14 1.78 -20.66
CA ASP A 225 4.29 2.20 -22.06
C ASP A 225 5.75 2.54 -22.39
N LYS A 226 6.48 3.17 -21.46
CA LYS A 226 7.92 3.42 -21.64
C LYS A 226 8.75 2.14 -21.62
N SER A 227 8.42 1.17 -20.76
CA SER A 227 9.14 -0.11 -20.71
C SER A 227 8.87 -0.98 -21.95
N ASN A 228 7.66 -0.92 -22.52
CA ASN A 228 7.33 -1.56 -23.79
C ASN A 228 8.08 -0.93 -24.97
N SER A 229 8.39 0.35 -24.87
CA SER A 229 9.17 1.08 -25.87
C SER A 229 10.68 0.80 -25.78
N ALA A 230 11.18 0.30 -24.64
CA ALA A 230 12.62 0.18 -24.38
C ALA A 230 13.18 -1.25 -24.29
N GLY A 231 12.35 -2.30 -24.34
CA GLY A 231 12.88 -3.67 -24.33
C GLY A 231 11.91 -4.72 -23.83
N PHE A 232 10.91 -5.06 -24.64
CA PHE A 232 10.29 -6.36 -24.53
C PHE A 232 11.18 -7.38 -25.25
N VAL A 233 12.12 -7.98 -24.51
CA VAL A 233 12.64 -9.29 -24.90
C VAL A 233 11.57 -10.29 -24.46
N PRO A 234 10.79 -10.87 -25.39
CA PRO A 234 9.80 -11.88 -25.02
C PRO A 234 10.49 -13.04 -24.31
N ILE A 235 9.88 -13.51 -23.22
CA ILE A 235 10.38 -14.62 -22.36
C ILE A 235 10.65 -15.90 -23.16
N ASN A 236 10.10 -16.02 -24.37
CA ASN A 236 10.36 -17.14 -25.26
C ASN A 236 11.82 -17.28 -25.72
N THR A 237 12.67 -16.24 -25.63
CA THR A 237 14.10 -16.37 -26.00
C THR A 237 15.03 -16.77 -24.84
N ALA A 238 14.61 -16.64 -23.58
CA ALA A 238 15.46 -17.04 -22.44
C ALA A 238 15.35 -18.53 -22.10
N ALA A 239 14.20 -19.17 -22.37
CA ALA A 239 14.01 -20.61 -22.15
C ALA A 239 14.64 -21.50 -23.24
N ALA A 240 15.05 -20.93 -24.38
CA ALA A 240 15.60 -21.68 -25.51
C ALA A 240 17.12 -21.98 -25.42
N ASN A 241 17.85 -21.37 -24.47
CA ASN A 241 19.30 -21.53 -24.33
C ASN A 241 19.74 -22.32 -23.08
N THR A 242 18.80 -22.96 -22.39
CA THR A 242 19.09 -23.89 -21.27
C THR A 242 18.69 -25.32 -21.63
N THR A 243 19.21 -25.81 -22.77
CA THR A 243 19.40 -27.24 -23.00
C THR A 243 20.91 -27.53 -22.89
N PRO A 244 21.32 -28.55 -22.12
CA PRO A 244 22.72 -28.89 -21.90
C PRO A 244 23.44 -29.35 -23.17
#